data_AF-A0A947N899-F1
#
_entry.id   AF-A0A947N899-F1
#
_cell.length_a   1.000
_cell.length_b   1.000
_cell.length_c   1.000
_cell.angle_alpha   90.00
_cell.angle_beta   90.00
_cell.angle_gamma   90.00
#
_symmetry.space_group_name_H-M   'P 1'
#
loop_
_entity.id
_entity.type
_entity.pdbx_description
1 polymer ?
#
loop_
_entity_poly.entity_id
_entity_poly.type
_entity_poly.pdbx_seq_one_letter_code
_entity_poly.pdbx_strand_id
1 'polypeptide(L)'
;MSKTLEVFSDLVKARRSVRAFLPEPLTQSVLESIFTLAQRAPSNCNTQPWQIAVASGTSIENLRSKIPTAFSAGEWTMDFPYDGKYEGVYKERQYKAAADL
;
A
#
# COMPACT_ATOMS: atom_id res chain seq x y z
N MET A 1 9.50 17.08 23.52
CA MET A 1 9.88 15.65 23.40
C MET A 1 11.25 15.60 22.72
N SER A 2 11.87 14.44 22.46
CA SER A 2 13.02 14.43 21.54
C SER A 2 12.55 14.84 20.14
N LYS A 3 13.34 15.65 19.42
CA LYS A 3 13.05 16.04 18.03
C LYS A 3 12.74 14.83 17.14
N THR A 4 13.42 13.70 17.37
CA THR A 4 13.18 12.45 16.66
C THR A 4 11.76 11.90 16.90
N LEU A 5 11.29 11.98 18.15
CA LEU A 5 9.97 11.49 18.51
C LEU A 5 8.85 12.38 17.95
N GLU A 6 9.09 13.69 17.88
CA GLU A 6 8.16 14.66 17.25
C GLU A 6 8.03 14.38 15.75
N VAL A 7 9.15 14.29 15.03
CA VAL A 7 9.15 13.95 13.59
C VAL A 7 8.45 12.62 13.34
N PHE A 8 8.74 11.60 14.16
CA PHE A 8 8.09 10.29 14.01
C PHE A 8 6.59 10.35 14.26
N SER A 9 6.15 11.04 15.32
CA SER A 9 4.72 11.26 15.61
C SER A 9 4.01 11.89 14.42
N ASP A 10 4.60 12.92 13.82
CA ASP A 10 4.00 13.65 12.71
C ASP A 10 3.90 12.79 11.45
N LEU A 11 4.93 11.99 11.13
CA LEU A 11 4.89 11.04 10.03
C LEU A 11 3.77 10.00 10.20
N VAL A 12 3.63 9.44 11.41
CA VAL A 12 2.59 8.43 11.70
C VAL A 12 1.20 9.02 11.56
N LYS A 13 0.98 10.24 12.03
CA LYS A 13 -0.31 10.95 11.94
C LYS A 13 -0.66 11.39 10.52
N ALA A 14 0.34 11.79 9.73
CA ALA A 14 0.15 12.26 8.36
C ALA A 14 -0.19 11.12 7.37
N ARG A 15 0.24 9.87 7.66
CA ARG A 15 0.01 8.73 6.78
C ARG A 15 -1.49 8.39 6.69
N ARG A 16 -2.03 8.44 5.47
CA ARG A 16 -3.43 8.11 5.15
C ARG A 16 -3.54 7.27 3.88
N SER A 17 -4.66 6.58 3.70
CA SER A 17 -4.95 5.79 2.51
C SER A 17 -5.40 6.69 1.35
N VAL A 18 -4.44 7.18 0.57
CA VAL A 18 -4.68 8.03 -0.60
C VAL A 18 -5.23 7.19 -1.76
N ARG A 19 -6.31 7.67 -2.42
CA ARG A 19 -6.98 6.95 -3.52
C ARG A 19 -6.98 7.67 -4.86
N ALA A 20 -6.37 8.85 -4.93
CA ALA A 20 -6.11 9.57 -6.17
C ALA A 20 -4.70 10.16 -6.12
N PHE A 21 -3.94 9.96 -7.18
CA PHE A 21 -2.57 10.45 -7.31
C PHE A 21 -2.46 11.32 -8.56
N LEU A 22 -1.58 12.30 -8.51
CA LEU A 22 -1.25 13.09 -9.69
C LEU A 22 -0.48 12.22 -10.71
N PRO A 23 -0.48 12.57 -12.01
CA PRO A 23 0.13 11.75 -13.05
C PRO A 23 1.68 11.81 -13.05
N GLU A 24 2.30 12.70 -12.27
CA GLU A 24 3.75 12.87 -12.26
C GLU A 24 4.45 11.64 -11.64
N PRO A 25 5.38 11.01 -12.37
CA PRO A 25 6.12 9.89 -11.84
C PRO A 25 7.15 10.35 -10.80
N LEU A 26 7.43 9.48 -9.83
CA LEU A 26 8.59 9.64 -8.95
C LEU A 26 9.89 9.35 -9.71
N THR A 27 10.98 9.99 -9.30
CA THR A 27 12.30 9.66 -9.83
C THR A 27 12.76 8.30 -9.32
N GLN A 28 13.64 7.65 -10.09
CA GLN A 28 14.23 6.37 -9.71
C GLN A 28 14.94 6.45 -8.34
N SER A 29 15.67 7.53 -8.07
CA SER A 29 16.38 7.74 -6.80
C SER A 29 15.45 7.80 -5.58
N VAL A 30 14.25 8.36 -5.74
CA VAL A 30 13.25 8.41 -4.66
C VAL A 30 12.72 7.00 -4.38
N LEU A 31 12.41 6.22 -5.42
CA LEU A 31 11.96 4.83 -5.27
C LEU A 31 13.02 3.98 -4.56
N GLU A 32 14.27 4.06 -5.00
CA GLU A 32 15.40 3.34 -4.38
C GLU A 32 15.56 3.70 -2.90
N SER A 33 15.45 4.98 -2.56
CA SER A 33 15.53 5.45 -1.17
C SER A 33 14.41 4.86 -0.30
N ILE A 34 13.17 4.84 -0.82
CA ILE A 34 12.01 4.27 -0.12
C ILE A 34 12.21 2.77 0.14
N PHE A 35 12.55 2.01 -0.89
CA PHE A 35 12.69 0.56 -0.76
C PHE A 35 13.93 0.14 0.03
N THR A 36 15.01 0.92 -0.02
CA THR A 36 16.18 0.71 0.86
C THR A 36 15.81 0.90 2.33
N LEU A 37 15.01 1.92 2.64
CA LEU A 37 14.54 2.14 4.01
C LEU A 37 13.55 1.06 4.46
N ALA A 38 12.63 0.64 3.58
CA ALA A 38 11.62 -0.37 3.89
C ALA A 38 12.22 -1.73 4.29
N GLN A 39 13.36 -2.11 3.70
CA GLN A 39 14.10 -3.35 4.03
C GLN A 39 14.59 -3.40 5.48
N ARG A 40 14.59 -2.29 6.21
CA ARG A 40 14.96 -2.25 7.64
C ARG A 40 13.84 -2.76 8.56
N ALA A 41 12.67 -3.08 8.02
CA ALA A 41 11.62 -3.76 8.78
C ALA A 41 12.16 -5.09 9.36
N PRO A 42 11.86 -5.43 10.63
CA PRO A 42 12.28 -6.71 11.18
C PRO A 42 11.50 -7.86 10.53
N SER A 43 12.14 -9.04 10.45
CA SER A 43 11.52 -10.30 10.04
C SER A 43 11.97 -11.45 10.94
N ASN A 44 11.19 -12.52 11.01
CA ASN A 44 11.56 -13.70 11.78
C ASN A 44 12.91 -14.25 11.29
N CYS A 45 13.85 -14.43 12.22
CA CYS A 45 15.23 -14.83 11.94
C CYS A 45 15.95 -13.95 10.88
N ASN A 46 15.49 -12.70 10.70
CA ASN A 46 15.99 -11.77 9.68
C ASN A 46 15.98 -12.34 8.24
N THR A 47 15.02 -13.22 7.94
CA THR A 47 14.91 -13.90 6.63
C THR A 47 14.56 -12.97 5.48
N GLN A 48 13.96 -11.81 5.76
CA GLN A 48 13.59 -10.79 4.78
C GLN A 48 12.79 -11.39 3.60
N PRO A 49 11.67 -12.10 3.87
CA PRO A 49 11.00 -12.95 2.89
C PRO A 49 10.27 -12.16 1.79
N TRP A 50 10.20 -10.84 1.90
CA TRP A 50 9.49 -9.99 0.95
C TRP A 50 10.18 -9.97 -0.42
N GLN A 51 9.40 -10.19 -1.47
CA GLN A 51 9.78 -9.94 -2.86
C GLN A 51 8.99 -8.73 -3.35
N ILE A 52 9.69 -7.75 -3.90
CA ILE A 52 9.09 -6.48 -4.33
C ILE A 52 9.25 -6.34 -5.84
N ALA A 53 8.13 -6.18 -6.54
CA ALA A 53 8.10 -5.82 -7.94
C ALA A 53 7.52 -4.40 -8.10
N VAL A 54 8.24 -3.53 -8.80
CA VAL A 54 7.79 -2.15 -9.08
C VAL A 54 7.36 -2.07 -10.54
N ALA A 55 6.08 -1.77 -10.77
CA ALA A 55 5.53 -1.57 -12.10
C ALA A 55 5.41 -0.06 -12.39
N SER A 56 6.06 0.39 -13.47
CA SER A 56 6.06 1.77 -13.95
C SER A 56 5.85 1.81 -15.47
N GLY A 57 5.48 2.98 -16.02
CA GLY A 57 5.26 3.17 -17.45
C GLY A 57 4.26 2.17 -18.04
N THR A 58 4.60 1.53 -19.15
CA THR A 58 3.70 0.57 -19.82
C THR A 58 3.28 -0.60 -18.93
N SER A 59 4.13 -1.05 -18.01
CA SER A 59 3.81 -2.18 -17.13
C SER A 59 2.65 -1.88 -16.20
N ILE A 60 2.60 -0.68 -15.59
CA ILE A 60 1.48 -0.32 -14.71
C ILE A 60 0.20 -0.06 -15.52
N GLU A 61 0.29 0.47 -16.74
CA GLU A 61 -0.88 0.64 -17.61
C GLU A 61 -1.49 -0.70 -18.04
N ASN A 62 -0.64 -1.69 -18.34
CA ASN A 62 -1.11 -3.05 -18.60
C ASN A 62 -1.85 -3.65 -17.40
N LEU A 63 -1.34 -3.43 -16.19
CA LEU A 63 -2.00 -3.89 -14.95
C LEU A 63 -3.32 -3.16 -14.71
N ARG A 64 -3.36 -1.84 -14.96
CA ARG A 64 -4.58 -1.00 -14.84
C ARG A 64 -5.74 -1.52 -15.70
N SER A 65 -5.44 -2.04 -16.89
CA SER A 65 -6.42 -2.64 -17.79
C SER A 65 -6.84 -4.04 -17.33
N LYS A 66 -5.87 -4.90 -16.99
CA LYS A 66 -6.13 -6.32 -16.74
C LYS A 66 -6.78 -6.61 -15.40
N ILE A 67 -6.36 -5.93 -14.33
CA ILE A 67 -6.82 -6.24 -12.96
C ILE A 67 -8.35 -6.03 -12.81
N PRO A 68 -8.95 -4.89 -13.23
CA PRO A 68 -10.40 -4.71 -13.13
C PRO A 68 -11.19 -5.70 -14.00
N THR A 69 -10.64 -6.06 -15.18
CA THR A 69 -11.25 -7.02 -16.09
C THR A 69 -11.31 -8.42 -15.47
N ALA A 70 -10.18 -8.91 -14.96
CA ALA A 70 -10.11 -10.21 -14.28
C ALA A 70 -10.99 -10.24 -13.02
N PHE A 71 -10.98 -9.16 -12.23
CA PHE A 71 -11.84 -9.04 -11.05
C PHE A 71 -13.33 -9.15 -11.41
N SER A 72 -13.76 -8.46 -12.46
CA SER A 72 -15.16 -8.48 -12.92
C SER A 72 -15.56 -9.84 -13.51
N ALA A 73 -14.60 -10.57 -14.09
CA ALA A 73 -14.79 -11.93 -14.59
C ALA A 73 -14.79 -13.01 -13.48
N GLY A 74 -14.50 -12.65 -12.23
CA GLY A 74 -14.35 -13.60 -11.13
C GLY A 74 -13.03 -14.39 -11.18
N GLU A 75 -12.06 -13.96 -12.00
CA GLU A 75 -10.75 -14.60 -12.17
C GLU A 75 -9.77 -14.08 -11.11
N TRP A 76 -10.07 -14.33 -9.84
CA TRP A 76 -9.22 -13.94 -8.72
C TRP A 76 -9.22 -15.01 -7.62
N THR A 77 -8.10 -15.09 -6.92
CA THR A 77 -7.90 -15.97 -5.77
C THR A 77 -7.26 -15.14 -4.66
N MET A 78 -7.72 -15.30 -3.42
CA MET A 78 -7.06 -14.67 -2.27
C MET A 78 -6.01 -15.60 -1.70
N ASP A 79 -4.88 -15.01 -1.30
CA ASP A 79 -3.81 -15.74 -0.62
C ASP A 79 -4.24 -16.26 0.76
N PHE A 80 -5.30 -15.68 1.34
CA PHE A 80 -5.87 -16.06 2.63
C PHE A 80 -7.40 -16.11 2.58
N PRO A 81 -8.05 -16.99 3.37
CA PRO A 81 -9.50 -17.00 3.47
C PRO A 81 -10.01 -15.65 3.98
N TYR A 82 -10.87 -15.01 3.21
CA TYR A 82 -11.54 -13.76 3.58
C TYR A 82 -12.99 -13.85 3.09
N ASP A 83 -13.94 -13.57 3.98
CA ASP A 83 -15.38 -13.72 3.74
C ASP A 83 -16.03 -12.47 3.13
N GLY A 84 -15.24 -11.42 2.86
CA GLY A 84 -15.73 -10.19 2.25
C GLY A 84 -16.52 -9.28 3.19
N LYS A 85 -16.72 -9.65 4.46
CA LYS A 85 -17.66 -8.97 5.35
C LYS A 85 -16.96 -8.45 6.60
N TYR A 86 -16.80 -7.14 6.66
CA TYR A 86 -16.44 -6.48 7.90
C TYR A 86 -17.68 -6.23 8.75
N GLU A 87 -17.58 -6.51 10.05
CA GLU A 87 -18.62 -6.25 11.05
C GLU A 87 -18.12 -5.28 12.13
N GLY A 88 -19.08 -4.66 12.84
CA GLY A 88 -18.84 -3.72 13.94
C GLY A 88 -17.86 -2.61 13.57
N VAL A 89 -16.88 -2.38 14.45
CA VAL A 89 -15.88 -1.31 14.32
C VAL A 89 -15.05 -1.38 13.05
N TYR A 90 -14.87 -2.56 12.45
CA TYR A 90 -14.12 -2.71 11.19
C TYR A 90 -14.93 -2.21 10.00
N LYS A 91 -16.25 -2.43 10.01
CA LYS A 91 -17.18 -1.88 9.01
C LYS A 91 -17.24 -0.36 9.08
N GLU A 92 -17.34 0.18 10.29
CA GLU A 92 -17.31 1.63 10.52
C GLU A 92 -16.00 2.25 10.02
N ARG A 93 -14.86 1.63 10.33
CA ARG A 93 -13.55 2.06 9.82
C ARG A 93 -13.45 1.99 8.31
N GLN A 94 -14.02 0.95 7.68
CA GLN A 94 -14.07 0.83 6.22
C GLN A 94 -14.80 2.03 5.59
N TYR A 95 -16.00 2.36 6.08
CA TYR A 95 -16.79 3.49 5.56
C TYR A 95 -16.11 4.83 5.82
N LYS A 96 -15.61 5.04 7.04
CA LYS A 96 -14.90 6.27 7.39
C LYS A 96 -13.67 6.46 6.53
N ALA A 97 -12.90 5.40 6.30
CA ALA A 97 -11.74 5.46 5.41
C ALA A 97 -12.11 5.82 3.97
N ALA A 98 -13.33 5.54 3.50
CA ALA A 98 -13.81 5.95 2.18
C ALA A 98 -14.33 7.40 2.16
N ALA A 99 -14.91 7.88 3.26
CA ALA A 99 -15.47 9.22 3.38
C ALA A 99 -14.42 10.31 3.67
N ASP A 100 -13.35 9.99 4.40
CA ASP A 100 -12.28 10.93 4.78
C ASP A 100 -11.27 11.23 3.63
N LEU A 101 -11.68 11.05 2.37
CA LEU A 101 -10.88 11.32 1.17
C LEU A 101 -10.97 12.78 0.73
#